data_AF-A0A4Q3Y1H8-F1
#
_entry.id   AF-A0A4Q3Y1H8-F1
#
_cell.length_a   1.000
_cell.length_b   1.000
_cell.length_c   1.000
_cell.angle_alpha   90.00
_cell.angle_beta   90.00
_cell.angle_gamma   90.00
#
_symmetry.space_group_name_H-M   'P 1'
#
loop_
_entity.id
_entity.type
_entity.pdbx_description
1 polymer ?
#
loop_
_entity_poly.entity_id
_entity_poly.type
_entity_poly.pdbx_seq_one_letter_code
_entity_poly.pdbx_strand_id
1 'polypeptide(L)'
;MASIPAVVWSGVIGATISASISLFGVRSANKGSLRRLREQHDYDREQANEQRQHDARQKEEDRKATIRREVYVKAVEEAHAVLAYIGGLRGRPLPPKDDDAALQVFLKANAKVWLVADVEGAALARELTSLMSELYIAAMQAANHVRHGMTSVRRQDERIEFAPGAAQGA
;
A
#
# COMPACT_ATOMS: atom_id res chain seq x y z
N MET A 1 91.99 -10.64 -27.40
CA MET A 1 90.69 -10.26 -26.81
C MET A 1 89.62 -10.61 -27.84
N ALA A 2 88.80 -11.63 -27.58
CA ALA A 2 87.78 -12.07 -28.53
C ALA A 2 86.59 -11.10 -28.49
N SER A 3 86.34 -10.38 -29.58
CA SER A 3 85.16 -9.52 -29.75
C SER A 3 83.94 -10.38 -29.99
N ILE A 4 82.91 -10.23 -29.17
CA ILE A 4 81.62 -10.93 -29.33
C ILE A 4 81.06 -10.64 -30.74
N PRO A 5 80.56 -11.67 -31.47
CA PRO A 5 80.09 -11.51 -32.85
C PRO A 5 79.01 -10.43 -32.99
N ALA A 6 79.11 -9.58 -34.02
CA ALA A 6 78.18 -8.48 -34.29
C ALA A 6 76.70 -8.92 -34.38
N VAL A 7 76.45 -10.18 -34.75
CA VAL A 7 75.12 -10.81 -34.80
C VAL A 7 74.45 -10.90 -33.42
N VAL A 8 75.24 -11.13 -32.37
CA VAL A 8 74.72 -11.16 -30.99
C VAL A 8 74.31 -9.76 -30.55
N TRP A 9 75.11 -8.74 -30.89
CA TRP A 9 74.80 -7.35 -30.60
C TRP A 9 73.57 -6.84 -31.37
N SER A 10 73.41 -7.19 -32.65
CA SER A 10 72.22 -6.80 -33.42
C SER A 10 70.94 -7.48 -32.94
N GLY A 11 71.01 -8.74 -32.47
CA GLY A 11 69.89 -9.43 -31.85
C GLY A 11 69.45 -8.79 -30.53
N VAL A 12 70.40 -8.42 -29.67
CA VAL A 12 70.12 -7.73 -28.41
C VAL A 12 69.49 -6.36 -28.66
N ILE A 13 70.07 -5.57 -29.58
CA ILE A 13 69.56 -4.24 -29.94
C ILE A 13 68.13 -4.34 -30.50
N GLY A 14 67.89 -5.27 -31.42
CA GLY A 14 66.56 -5.52 -32.00
C GLY A 14 65.52 -5.92 -30.95
N ALA A 15 65.89 -6.79 -30.01
CA ALA A 15 65.01 -7.20 -28.90
C ALA A 15 64.69 -6.03 -27.94
N THR A 16 65.67 -5.17 -27.63
CA THR A 16 65.41 -3.99 -26.78
C THR A 16 64.52 -2.96 -27.46
N ILE A 17 64.70 -2.72 -28.76
CA ILE A 17 63.86 -1.78 -29.50
C ILE A 17 62.43 -2.31 -29.62
N SER A 18 62.26 -3.59 -29.97
CA SER A 18 60.93 -4.20 -30.07
C SER A 18 60.21 -4.23 -28.72
N ALA A 19 60.89 -4.63 -27.65
CA ALA A 19 60.34 -4.59 -26.29
C ALA A 19 59.92 -3.18 -25.87
N SER A 20 60.72 -2.16 -26.20
CA SER A 20 60.41 -0.77 -25.89
C SER A 20 59.17 -0.28 -26.65
N ILE A 21 59.08 -0.57 -27.94
CA ILE A 21 57.92 -0.22 -28.78
C ILE A 21 56.66 -0.93 -28.28
N SER A 22 56.74 -2.23 -27.99
CA SER A 22 55.62 -3.01 -27.45
C SER A 22 55.15 -2.48 -26.10
N LEU A 23 56.07 -2.17 -25.19
CA LEU A 23 55.74 -1.68 -23.84
C LEU A 23 55.11 -0.28 -23.92
N PHE A 24 55.61 0.59 -24.80
CA PHE A 24 55.03 1.93 -25.02
C PHE A 24 53.66 1.85 -25.70
N GLY A 25 53.50 0.97 -26.70
CA GLY A 25 52.23 0.71 -27.39
C GLY A 25 51.15 0.21 -26.44
N VAL A 26 51.45 -0.80 -25.62
CA VAL A 26 50.53 -1.36 -24.62
C VAL A 26 50.19 -0.32 -23.55
N ARG A 27 51.18 0.43 -23.06
CA ARG A 27 50.95 1.48 -22.05
C ARG A 27 50.07 2.61 -22.58
N SER A 28 50.28 3.03 -23.82
CA SER A 28 49.47 4.06 -24.47
C SER A 28 48.03 3.59 -24.70
N ALA A 29 47.86 2.38 -25.24
CA ALA A 29 46.54 1.77 -25.47
C ALA A 29 45.76 1.56 -24.16
N ASN A 30 46.42 1.07 -23.11
CA ASN A 30 45.80 0.88 -21.79
C ASN A 30 45.44 2.20 -21.11
N LYS A 31 46.24 3.26 -21.25
CA LYS A 31 45.93 4.59 -20.68
C LYS A 31 44.67 5.19 -21.31
N GLY A 32 44.51 5.07 -22.63
CA GLY A 32 43.30 5.52 -23.33
C GLY A 32 42.06 4.71 -22.97
N SER A 33 42.20 3.39 -22.83
CA SER A 33 41.13 2.50 -22.40
C SER A 33 40.66 2.79 -20.97
N LEU A 34 41.60 2.92 -20.03
CA LEU A 34 41.28 3.25 -18.63
C LEU A 34 40.64 4.63 -18.48
N ARG A 35 41.02 5.62 -19.30
CA ARG A 35 40.39 6.94 -19.27
C ARG A 35 38.93 6.87 -19.69
N ARG A 36 38.62 6.22 -20.82
CA ARG A 36 37.23 6.04 -21.28
C ARG A 36 36.39 5.23 -20.30
N LEU A 37 36.96 4.19 -19.70
CA LEU A 37 36.26 3.39 -18.70
C LEU A 37 35.91 4.21 -17.45
N ARG A 38 36.80 5.11 -17.02
CA ARG A 38 36.52 6.05 -15.92
C ARG A 38 35.43 7.05 -16.29
N GLU A 39 35.55 7.68 -17.45
CA GLU A 39 34.54 8.61 -17.97
C GLU A 39 33.16 7.95 -18.07
N GLN A 40 33.10 6.71 -18.56
CA GLN A 40 31.86 5.93 -18.62
C GLN A 40 31.33 5.60 -17.23
N HIS A 41 32.18 5.15 -16.31
CA HIS A 41 31.75 4.81 -14.96
C HIS A 41 31.27 6.05 -14.17
N ASP A 42 31.85 7.22 -14.43
CA ASP A 42 31.41 8.48 -13.82
C ASP A 42 30.07 8.93 -14.40
N TYR A 43 29.88 8.81 -15.72
CA TYR A 43 28.59 9.04 -16.38
C TYR A 43 27.50 8.08 -15.89
N ASP A 44 27.79 6.78 -15.83
CA ASP A 44 26.85 5.75 -15.36
C ASP A 44 26.47 5.97 -13.89
N ARG A 45 27.40 6.47 -13.06
CA ARG A 45 27.11 6.85 -11.67
C ARG A 45 26.16 8.03 -11.57
N GLU A 46 26.35 9.05 -12.41
CA GLU A 46 25.49 10.22 -12.46
C GLU A 46 24.07 9.82 -12.87
N GLN A 47 23.92 9.07 -13.97
CA GLN A 47 22.62 8.55 -14.40
C GLN A 47 21.97 7.65 -13.34
N ALA A 48 22.75 6.77 -12.69
CA ALA A 48 22.22 5.91 -11.64
C ALA A 48 21.79 6.69 -10.38
N ASN A 49 22.38 7.85 -10.10
CA ASN A 49 21.94 8.73 -9.03
C ASN A 49 20.60 9.39 -9.40
N GLU A 50 20.48 9.94 -10.61
CA GLU A 50 19.25 10.56 -11.10
C GLU A 50 18.08 9.56 -11.11
N GLN A 51 18.32 8.35 -11.63
CA GLN A 51 17.32 7.29 -11.66
C GLN A 51 16.87 6.91 -10.26
N ARG A 52 17.80 6.76 -9.30
CA ARG A 52 17.45 6.45 -7.91
C ARG A 52 16.58 7.53 -7.26
N GLN A 53 16.85 8.80 -7.55
CA GLN A 53 16.03 9.91 -7.03
C GLN A 53 14.62 9.91 -7.65
N HIS A 54 14.54 9.63 -8.95
CA HIS A 54 13.27 9.50 -9.64
C HIS A 54 12.44 8.32 -9.11
N ASP A 55 13.05 7.14 -9.01
CA ASP A 55 12.40 5.92 -8.50
C ASP A 55 11.95 6.10 -7.04
N ALA A 56 12.74 6.80 -6.22
CA ALA A 56 12.35 7.11 -4.85
C ALA A 56 11.07 7.97 -4.81
N ARG A 57 10.99 9.02 -5.66
CA ARG A 57 9.79 9.88 -5.75
C ARG A 57 8.57 9.10 -6.23
N GLN A 58 8.72 8.32 -7.30
CA GLN A 58 7.61 7.49 -7.80
C GLN A 58 7.13 6.49 -6.75
N LYS A 59 8.04 5.84 -6.03
CA LYS A 59 7.69 4.91 -4.96
C LYS A 59 6.93 5.57 -3.81
N GLU A 60 7.26 6.81 -3.46
CA GLU A 60 6.52 7.57 -2.45
C GLU A 60 5.10 7.93 -2.93
N GLU A 61 4.96 8.33 -4.19
CA GLU A 61 3.66 8.64 -4.80
C GLU A 61 2.77 7.40 -4.89
N ASP A 62 3.31 6.28 -5.37
CA ASP A 62 2.62 5.00 -5.43
C ASP A 62 2.17 4.55 -4.04
N ARG A 63 3.05 4.66 -3.04
CA ARG A 63 2.69 4.32 -1.65
C ARG A 63 1.54 5.18 -1.13
N LYS A 64 1.54 6.49 -1.42
CA LYS A 64 0.43 7.39 -1.04
C LYS A 64 -0.87 7.00 -1.76
N ALA A 65 -0.80 6.66 -3.06
CA ALA A 65 -1.96 6.25 -3.83
C ALA A 65 -2.54 4.92 -3.30
N THR A 66 -1.71 3.94 -2.99
CA THR A 66 -2.14 2.67 -2.37
C THR A 66 -2.82 2.90 -1.03
N ILE A 67 -2.23 3.71 -0.15
CA ILE A 67 -2.81 4.03 1.16
C ILE A 67 -4.19 4.69 1.00
N ARG A 68 -4.31 5.68 0.11
CA ARG A 68 -5.60 6.34 -0.14
C ARG A 68 -6.65 5.35 -0.64
N ARG A 69 -6.28 4.48 -1.59
CA ARG A 69 -7.18 3.46 -2.12
C ARG A 69 -7.71 2.53 -1.02
N GLU A 70 -6.83 1.98 -0.19
CA GLU A 70 -7.21 1.07 0.89
C GLU A 70 -8.13 1.75 1.91
N VAL A 71 -7.78 2.98 2.32
CA VAL A 71 -8.57 3.75 3.29
C VAL A 71 -9.94 4.13 2.73
N TYR A 72 -10.01 4.58 1.48
CA TYR A 72 -11.28 5.01 0.86
C TYR A 72 -12.21 3.82 0.62
N VAL A 73 -11.70 2.72 0.08
CA VAL A 73 -12.49 1.50 -0.12
C VAL A 73 -13.07 1.03 1.21
N LYS A 74 -12.25 1.02 2.27
CA LYS A 74 -12.72 0.59 3.58
C LYS A 74 -13.80 1.51 4.14
N ALA A 75 -13.65 2.83 4.01
CA ALA A 75 -14.67 3.78 4.46
C ALA A 75 -16.01 3.58 3.72
N VAL A 76 -15.97 3.32 2.41
CA VAL A 76 -17.16 3.05 1.59
C VAL A 76 -17.83 1.73 2.00
N GLU A 77 -17.06 0.67 2.26
CA GLU A 77 -17.59 -0.61 2.76
C GLU A 77 -18.36 -0.42 4.07
N GLU A 78 -17.75 0.28 5.03
CA GLU A 78 -18.37 0.49 6.34
C GLU A 78 -19.58 1.43 6.27
N ALA A 79 -19.59 2.41 5.34
CA ALA A 79 -20.76 3.24 5.09
C ALA A 79 -21.96 2.39 4.61
N HIS A 80 -21.73 1.45 3.69
CA HIS A 80 -22.76 0.51 3.25
C HIS A 80 -23.18 -0.44 4.38
N ALA A 81 -22.24 -0.85 5.24
CA ALA A 81 -22.56 -1.67 6.41
C ALA A 81 -23.51 -0.94 7.38
N VAL A 82 -23.33 0.37 7.59
CA VAL A 82 -24.26 1.20 8.38
C VAL A 82 -25.63 1.29 7.71
N LEU A 83 -25.69 1.51 6.39
CA LEU A 83 -26.97 1.54 5.66
C LEU A 83 -27.71 0.20 5.71
N ALA A 84 -26.99 -0.91 5.54
CA ALA A 84 -27.54 -2.25 5.68
C ALA A 84 -28.01 -2.51 7.12
N TYR A 85 -27.24 -2.05 8.12
CA TYR A 85 -27.62 -2.11 9.52
C TYR A 85 -28.93 -1.37 9.76
N ILE A 86 -29.09 -0.16 9.22
CA ILE A 86 -30.31 0.65 9.29
C ILE A 86 -31.49 -0.09 8.65
N GLY A 87 -31.31 -0.64 7.44
CA GLY A 87 -32.36 -1.40 6.76
C GLY A 87 -32.85 -2.62 7.56
N GLY A 88 -31.95 -3.25 8.33
CA GLY A 88 -32.26 -4.40 9.18
C GLY A 88 -32.83 -4.07 10.56
N LEU A 89 -32.91 -2.79 10.95
CA LEU A 89 -33.29 -2.39 12.32
C LEU A 89 -34.63 -2.95 12.78
N ARG A 90 -35.63 -3.01 11.89
CA ARG A 90 -36.98 -3.50 12.21
C ARG A 90 -36.97 -4.92 12.77
N GLY A 91 -36.10 -5.79 12.25
CA GLY A 91 -36.03 -7.20 12.63
C GLY A 91 -35.21 -7.46 13.89
N ARG A 92 -34.48 -6.48 14.43
CA ARG A 92 -33.54 -6.70 15.53
C ARG A 92 -34.22 -6.70 16.90
N PRO A 93 -33.82 -7.60 17.81
CA PRO A 93 -34.40 -7.70 19.15
C PRO A 93 -34.08 -6.46 20.02
N LEU A 94 -34.83 -6.31 21.09
CA LEU A 94 -34.58 -5.38 22.20
C LEU A 94 -34.38 -6.20 23.49
N PRO A 95 -33.50 -5.78 24.43
CA PRO A 95 -32.65 -4.62 24.34
C PRO A 95 -31.53 -4.79 23.28
N PRO A 96 -31.07 -3.68 22.72
CA PRO A 96 -30.02 -3.70 21.72
C PRO A 96 -28.70 -4.18 22.31
N LYS A 97 -28.09 -5.20 21.71
CA LYS A 97 -26.70 -5.57 21.99
C LYS A 97 -25.84 -5.00 20.87
N ASP A 98 -24.92 -4.10 21.21
CA ASP A 98 -23.97 -3.50 20.28
C ASP A 98 -24.63 -2.73 19.11
N ASP A 99 -25.79 -2.09 19.34
CA ASP A 99 -26.51 -1.38 18.27
C ASP A 99 -25.66 -0.26 17.64
N ASP A 100 -24.78 0.37 18.42
CA ASP A 100 -23.88 1.44 17.97
C ASP A 100 -22.64 0.93 17.23
N ALA A 101 -22.35 -0.39 17.27
CA ALA A 101 -21.11 -0.94 16.73
C ALA A 101 -20.93 -0.66 15.24
N ALA A 102 -22.00 -0.76 14.45
CA ALA A 102 -21.94 -0.47 13.01
C ALA A 102 -21.53 0.99 12.75
N LEU A 103 -22.14 1.94 13.47
CA LEU A 103 -21.79 3.35 13.36
C LEU A 103 -20.35 3.59 13.83
N GLN A 104 -19.93 3.01 14.96
CA GLN A 104 -18.57 3.15 15.49
C GLN A 104 -17.49 2.65 14.52
N VAL A 105 -17.73 1.51 13.87
CA VAL A 105 -16.78 0.95 12.88
C VAL A 105 -16.67 1.88 11.68
N PHE A 106 -17.80 2.40 11.17
CA PHE A 106 -17.79 3.40 10.11
C PHE A 106 -17.06 4.68 10.51
N LEU A 107 -17.34 5.24 11.70
CA LEU A 107 -16.69 6.46 12.17
C LEU A 107 -15.17 6.28 12.26
N LYS A 108 -14.69 5.13 12.74
CA LYS A 108 -13.26 4.79 12.77
C LYS A 108 -12.66 4.67 11.38
N ALA A 109 -13.36 4.05 10.43
CA ALA A 109 -12.89 3.91 9.05
C ALA A 109 -12.85 5.27 8.34
N ASN A 110 -13.91 6.08 8.49
CA ASN A 110 -14.02 7.38 7.87
C ASN A 110 -13.04 8.41 8.46
N ALA A 111 -12.72 8.33 9.76
CA ALA A 111 -11.70 9.18 10.36
C ALA A 111 -10.31 8.99 9.73
N LYS A 112 -9.99 7.78 9.21
CA LYS A 112 -8.73 7.54 8.49
C LYS A 112 -8.67 8.30 7.16
N VAL A 113 -9.82 8.54 6.52
CA VAL A 113 -9.91 9.35 5.29
C VAL A 113 -9.37 10.75 5.55
N TRP A 114 -9.64 11.33 6.72
CA TRP A 114 -9.19 12.68 7.08
C TRP A 114 -7.67 12.82 7.15
N LEU A 115 -6.94 11.71 7.35
CA LEU A 115 -5.49 11.69 7.46
C LEU A 115 -4.78 11.59 6.11
N VAL A 116 -5.45 11.05 5.10
CA VAL A 116 -4.84 10.68 3.81
C VAL A 116 -5.41 11.48 2.64
N ALA A 117 -6.58 12.10 2.83
CA ALA A 117 -7.21 12.98 1.87
C ALA A 117 -6.55 14.37 1.84
N ASP A 118 -6.78 15.06 0.74
CA ASP A 118 -6.56 16.50 0.65
C ASP A 118 -7.61 17.26 1.48
N VAL A 119 -7.47 18.59 1.53
CA VAL A 119 -8.31 19.46 2.38
C VAL A 119 -9.80 19.31 2.03
N GLU A 120 -10.11 19.27 0.74
CA GLU A 120 -11.48 19.12 0.25
C GLU A 120 -12.05 17.72 0.57
N GLY A 121 -11.31 16.65 0.29
CA GLY A 121 -11.74 15.30 0.63
C GLY A 121 -11.93 15.08 2.13
N ALA A 122 -11.08 15.68 2.97
CA ALA A 122 -11.23 15.63 4.42
C ALA A 122 -12.46 16.42 4.91
N ALA A 123 -12.84 17.52 4.25
CA ALA A 123 -14.05 18.26 4.55
C ALA A 123 -15.31 17.45 4.21
N LEU A 124 -15.37 16.89 2.99
CA LEU A 124 -16.47 16.02 2.54
C LEU A 124 -16.63 14.78 3.43
N ALA A 125 -15.51 14.18 3.88
CA ALA A 125 -15.56 13.06 4.79
C ALA A 125 -16.15 13.44 6.16
N ARG A 126 -15.87 14.64 6.69
CA ARG A 126 -16.49 15.12 7.94
C ARG A 126 -17.98 15.35 7.78
N GLU A 127 -18.39 15.93 6.66
CA GLU A 127 -19.81 16.12 6.31
C GLU A 127 -20.53 14.77 6.24
N LEU A 128 -19.94 13.78 5.56
CA LEU A 128 -20.48 12.41 5.51
C LEU A 128 -20.64 11.80 6.91
N THR A 129 -19.69 12.02 7.82
CA THR A 129 -19.82 11.60 9.22
C THR A 129 -21.02 12.23 9.90
N SER A 130 -21.26 13.54 9.71
CA SER A 130 -22.42 14.23 10.29
C SER A 130 -23.72 13.64 9.76
N LEU A 131 -23.87 13.61 8.43
CA LEU A 131 -25.07 13.10 7.76
C LEU A 131 -25.36 11.65 8.15
N MET A 132 -24.31 10.82 8.27
CA MET A 132 -24.50 9.43 8.63
C MET A 132 -24.90 9.23 10.10
N SER A 133 -24.36 10.04 11.00
CA SER A 133 -24.73 10.01 12.41
C SER A 133 -26.18 10.47 12.61
N GLU A 134 -26.58 11.54 11.91
CA GLU A 134 -27.96 12.03 11.91
C GLU A 134 -28.94 10.99 11.38
N LEU A 135 -28.63 10.39 10.22
CA LEU A 135 -29.46 9.33 9.63
C LEU A 135 -29.59 8.13 10.57
N TYR A 136 -28.48 7.70 11.17
CA TYR A 136 -28.48 6.57 12.10
C TYR A 136 -29.36 6.83 13.32
N ILE A 137 -29.25 8.01 13.94
CA ILE A 137 -30.07 8.40 15.10
C ILE A 137 -31.56 8.44 14.71
N ALA A 138 -31.89 9.08 13.59
CA ALA A 138 -33.25 9.16 13.10
C ALA A 138 -33.84 7.76 12.81
N ALA A 139 -33.06 6.88 12.18
CA ALA A 139 -33.46 5.51 11.90
C ALA A 139 -33.69 4.68 13.17
N MET A 140 -32.82 4.83 14.17
CA MET A 140 -32.98 4.19 15.48
C MET A 140 -34.28 4.62 16.17
N GLN A 141 -34.56 5.93 16.18
CA GLN A 141 -35.79 6.47 16.76
C GLN A 141 -37.04 5.94 16.03
N ALA A 142 -37.03 5.99 14.69
CA ALA A 142 -38.14 5.51 13.87
C ALA A 142 -38.38 3.99 14.04
N ALA A 143 -37.31 3.20 14.10
CA ALA A 143 -37.40 1.75 14.25
C ALA A 143 -37.82 1.32 15.66
N ASN A 144 -37.57 2.13 16.69
CA ASN A 144 -37.81 1.75 18.08
C ASN A 144 -39.26 1.32 18.33
N HIS A 145 -40.24 2.07 17.80
CA HIS A 145 -41.66 1.74 17.93
C HIS A 145 -42.01 0.38 17.30
N VAL A 146 -41.49 0.12 16.10
CA VAL A 146 -41.72 -1.14 15.38
C VAL A 146 -41.06 -2.31 16.12
N ARG A 147 -39.84 -2.13 16.60
CA ARG A 147 -39.10 -3.15 17.36
C ARG A 147 -39.81 -3.51 18.66
N HIS A 148 -40.30 -2.53 19.40
CA HIS A 148 -41.10 -2.76 20.61
C HIS A 148 -42.37 -3.55 20.29
N GLY A 149 -43.10 -3.18 19.24
CA GLY A 149 -44.29 -3.93 18.80
C GLY A 149 -43.99 -5.38 18.42
N MET A 150 -42.82 -5.64 17.83
CA MET A 150 -42.39 -7.00 17.45
C MET A 150 -41.90 -7.85 18.62
N THR A 151 -41.65 -7.29 19.81
CA THR A 151 -41.19 -8.08 20.97
C THR A 151 -42.20 -9.14 21.40
N SER A 152 -43.50 -8.85 21.31
CA SER A 152 -44.57 -9.80 21.68
C SER A 152 -44.63 -10.98 20.72
N VAL A 153 -44.51 -10.70 19.41
CA VAL A 153 -44.45 -11.71 18.34
C VAL A 153 -43.24 -12.61 18.54
N ARG A 154 -42.05 -12.02 18.75
CA ARG A 154 -40.81 -12.77 18.95
C ARG A 154 -40.85 -13.68 20.18
N ARG A 155 -41.43 -13.20 21.28
CA ARG A 155 -41.61 -14.00 22.51
C ARG A 155 -42.58 -15.18 22.30
N GLN A 156 -43.55 -15.05 21.39
CA GLN A 156 -44.45 -16.15 21.04
C GLN A 156 -43.75 -17.20 20.19
N ASP A 157 -42.96 -16.79 19.20
CA ASP A 157 -42.15 -17.70 18.39
C ASP A 157 -41.20 -18.54 19.26
N GLU A 158 -40.49 -17.89 20.20
CA GLU A 158 -39.62 -18.59 21.16
C GLU A 158 -40.40 -19.65 21.95
N ARG A 159 -41.61 -19.35 22.43
CA ARG A 159 -42.43 -20.32 23.17
C ARG A 159 -42.88 -21.51 22.32
N ILE A 160 -43.16 -21.28 21.03
CA ILE A 160 -43.57 -22.34 20.10
C ILE A 160 -42.40 -23.26 19.79
N GLU A 161 -41.18 -22.74 19.67
CA GLU A 161 -39.96 -23.55 19.48
C GLU A 161 -39.60 -24.43 20.70
N PHE A 162 -40.00 -24.06 21.92
CA PHE A 162 -39.75 -24.87 23.14
C PHE A 162 -40.84 -25.91 23.46
N ALA A 163 -42.03 -25.79 22.88
CA ALA A 163 -43.12 -26.75 23.03
C ALA A 163 -42.98 -28.13 22.31
N PRO A 164 -42.11 -28.38 21.29
CA PRO A 164 -42.10 -29.65 20.57
C PRO A 164 -41.54 -30.85 21.35
N GLY A 165 -40.93 -30.62 22.53
CA GLY A 165 -40.30 -31.68 23.32
C GLY A 165 -41.19 -32.36 24.37
N ALA A 166 -42.38 -31.82 24.68
CA ALA A 166 -43.21 -32.32 25.77
C ALA A 166 -44.28 -33.35 25.36
N ALA A 167 -44.41 -33.65 24.06
CA ALA A 167 -45.46 -34.52 23.53
C ALA A 167 -44.99 -35.95 23.16
N GLN A 168 -43.75 -36.35 23.47
CA GLN A 168 -43.22 -37.70 23.17
C GLN A 168 -43.04 -38.61 24.40
N GLY A 169 -43.62 -38.26 25.55
CA GLY A 169 -43.49 -39.06 26.77
C GLY A 169 -44.74 -39.04 27.63
N ALA A 170 -45.82 -39.63 27.13
CA ALA A 170 -46.97 -40.08 27.93
C ALA A 170 -47.59 -41.31 27.27
#